data_AF-A0A1H6IKG8-F1
#
_entry.id   AF-A0A1H6IKG8-F1
#
_cell.length_a   1.000
_cell.length_b   1.000
_cell.length_c   1.000
_cell.angle_alpha   90.00
_cell.angle_beta   90.00
_cell.angle_gamma   90.00
#
_symmetry.space_group_name_H-M   'P 1'
#
loop_
_entity.id
_entity.type
_entity.pdbx_description
1 polymer ?
#
loop_
_entity_poly.entity_id
_entity_poly.type
_entity_poly.pdbx_seq_one_letter_code
_entity_poly.pdbx_strand_id
1 'polypeptide(L)'
;MSADDKYPPESGRRRFVKGVVGGGALAGVGATGSATVNSLTSSTGTGGGQTTAMAIELTGGPAPRGMPQIPIEITDDGYLRGKWPEVTTITQNGVEITVAQEDMAGDVTYSGEWFQYCGMEGYENIQPEYESDNLFRSAPGGYDWQSEEYETGEQLHVDSFDDYEEWGNGIGQDGMGKPASANWRSQDAEDTLTATVIRSPLIEEAAQEDEWLAASTENGFLAWLNVCTHFCCVPGYKKNEESSRYDAADGVYCQCHQSVYDPFNIVQTLFIARPRPN
;
A
#
# COMPACT_ATOMS: atom_id res chain seq x y z
N MET A 1 -52.72 -19.77 -0.41
CA MET A 1 -52.17 -18.41 -0.25
C MET A 1 -51.30 -18.43 0.99
N SER A 2 -49.99 -18.63 0.82
CA SER A 2 -49.02 -18.65 1.91
C SER A 2 -47.64 -18.23 1.39
N ALA A 3 -47.11 -17.21 2.06
CA ALA A 3 -45.71 -16.88 2.35
C ALA A 3 -44.69 -16.77 1.19
N ASP A 4 -44.32 -15.51 0.95
CA ASP A 4 -43.07 -14.98 0.41
C ASP A 4 -41.86 -15.94 0.39
N ASP A 5 -41.43 -16.26 -0.82
CA ASP A 5 -40.13 -16.86 -1.10
C ASP A 5 -39.03 -15.84 -0.79
N LYS A 6 -38.31 -16.10 0.29
CA LYS A 6 -37.30 -15.21 0.90
C LYS A 6 -35.91 -15.37 0.27
N TYR A 7 -35.82 -15.95 -0.93
CA TYR A 7 -34.56 -16.15 -1.65
C TYR A 7 -34.54 -15.39 -2.98
N PRO A 8 -33.54 -14.52 -3.22
CA PRO A 8 -33.36 -13.92 -4.54
C PRO A 8 -32.92 -14.98 -5.57
N PRO A 9 -33.27 -14.78 -6.86
CA PRO A 9 -33.03 -15.75 -7.94
C PRO A 9 -31.53 -16.09 -8.15
N GLU A 10 -31.28 -17.27 -8.73
CA GLU A 10 -30.00 -17.98 -8.81
C GLU A 10 -28.83 -17.28 -9.56
N SER A 11 -28.97 -16.02 -10.00
CA SER A 11 -27.93 -15.30 -10.74
C SER A 11 -27.18 -14.21 -9.96
N GLY A 12 -27.27 -14.19 -8.62
CA GLY A 12 -26.67 -13.14 -7.79
C GLY A 12 -25.28 -13.45 -7.21
N ARG A 13 -24.46 -12.39 -7.07
CA ARG A 13 -23.11 -12.27 -6.43
C ARG A 13 -22.86 -13.01 -5.09
N ARG A 14 -23.85 -13.69 -4.51
CA ARG A 14 -23.79 -14.36 -3.19
C ARG A 14 -23.02 -15.69 -3.18
N ARG A 15 -22.60 -16.24 -4.32
CA ARG A 15 -21.64 -17.37 -4.31
C ARG A 15 -20.20 -16.96 -4.00
N PHE A 16 -19.80 -15.71 -4.27
CA PHE A 16 -18.45 -15.25 -3.91
C PHE A 16 -18.22 -15.32 -2.40
N VAL A 17 -19.21 -14.89 -1.61
CA VAL A 17 -19.10 -14.88 -0.13
C VAL A 17 -19.16 -16.30 0.46
N LYS A 18 -19.89 -17.24 -0.16
CA LYS A 18 -19.93 -18.63 0.32
C LYS A 18 -18.71 -19.47 -0.10
N GLY A 19 -17.96 -19.05 -1.12
CA GLY A 19 -16.69 -19.69 -1.51
C GLY A 19 -15.58 -19.47 -0.47
N VAL A 20 -15.61 -18.34 0.26
CA VAL A 20 -14.57 -17.98 1.25
C VAL A 20 -14.82 -18.63 2.62
N VAL A 21 -16.08 -18.97 2.96
CA VAL A 21 -16.45 -19.52 4.28
C VAL A 21 -16.44 -21.06 4.31
N GLY A 22 -16.17 -21.73 3.19
CA GLY A 22 -16.23 -23.20 3.06
C GLY A 22 -14.91 -23.95 3.24
N GLY A 23 -13.82 -23.31 3.66
CA GLY A 23 -12.47 -23.89 3.73
C GLY A 23 -12.17 -24.73 4.99
N GLY A 24 -13.18 -25.29 5.64
CA GLY A 24 -13.03 -25.99 6.93
C GLY A 24 -13.72 -27.35 6.96
N ALA A 25 -13.25 -28.31 6.14
CA ALA A 25 -13.29 -29.76 6.42
C ALA A 25 -12.87 -30.56 5.18
N LEU A 26 -11.61 -31.03 5.14
CA LEU A 26 -11.25 -32.22 4.36
C LEU A 26 -10.32 -33.08 5.22
N ALA A 27 -10.91 -34.06 5.90
CA ALA A 27 -10.21 -35.13 6.60
C ALA A 27 -10.45 -36.46 5.86
N GLY A 28 -9.39 -37.00 5.23
CA GLY A 28 -9.23 -38.39 4.72
C GLY A 28 -10.15 -38.81 3.56
N VAL A 29 -9.74 -39.52 2.50
CA VAL A 29 -8.68 -40.52 2.31
C VAL A 29 -8.43 -40.66 0.78
N GLY A 30 -7.20 -40.92 0.35
CA GLY A 30 -6.94 -41.55 -0.97
C GLY A 30 -5.70 -41.06 -1.71
N ALA A 31 -4.55 -41.68 -1.46
CA ALA A 31 -3.32 -41.44 -2.19
C ALA A 31 -3.35 -42.11 -3.59
N THR A 32 -3.38 -41.32 -4.67
CA THR A 32 -2.61 -41.54 -5.92
C THR A 32 -2.91 -40.43 -6.95
N GLY A 33 -1.89 -39.61 -7.25
CA GLY A 33 -1.81 -38.80 -8.47
C GLY A 33 -2.62 -37.50 -8.52
N SER A 34 -2.23 -36.48 -7.76
CA SER A 34 -2.73 -35.11 -7.99
C SER A 34 -1.79 -34.37 -8.94
N ALA A 35 -2.12 -34.39 -10.23
CA ALA A 35 -1.87 -33.23 -11.07
C ALA A 35 -2.43 -32.01 -10.31
N THR A 36 -1.61 -30.98 -10.11
CA THR A 36 -2.02 -29.76 -9.44
C THR A 36 -3.13 -29.10 -10.25
N VAL A 37 -4.38 -29.35 -9.85
CA VAL A 37 -5.55 -28.65 -10.37
C VAL A 37 -5.55 -27.26 -9.76
N ASN A 38 -4.68 -26.38 -10.28
CA ASN A 38 -4.76 -24.93 -10.06
C ASN A 38 -5.73 -24.27 -11.06
N SER A 39 -6.71 -25.04 -11.55
CA SER A 39 -7.67 -24.63 -12.55
C SER A 39 -9.04 -24.59 -11.90
N LEU A 40 -9.55 -23.36 -11.69
CA LEU A 40 -10.96 -22.91 -11.77
C LEU A 40 -11.31 -21.71 -10.86
N THR A 41 -10.35 -21.11 -10.14
CA THR A 41 -10.60 -19.84 -9.40
C THR A 41 -9.52 -18.76 -9.54
N SER A 42 -8.47 -18.96 -10.33
CA SER A 42 -7.55 -17.86 -10.65
C SER A 42 -8.25 -16.87 -11.58
N SER A 43 -8.34 -15.60 -11.16
CA SER A 43 -8.69 -14.52 -12.07
C SER A 43 -7.70 -14.52 -13.23
N THR A 44 -8.22 -14.47 -14.46
CA THR A 44 -7.41 -14.33 -15.66
C THR A 44 -6.66 -12.99 -15.65
N GLY A 45 -5.36 -13.01 -15.90
CA GLY A 45 -4.54 -11.80 -15.93
C GLY A 45 -3.05 -12.13 -15.87
N THR A 46 -2.20 -11.11 -15.91
CA THR A 46 -0.73 -11.25 -15.91
C THR A 46 -0.14 -10.74 -14.60
N GLY A 47 0.85 -11.48 -14.05
CA GLY A 47 1.43 -11.20 -12.72
C GLY A 47 0.48 -11.51 -11.56
N GLY A 48 0.85 -11.04 -10.37
CA GLY A 48 0.14 -11.31 -9.12
C GLY A 48 0.44 -12.70 -8.55
N GLY A 49 -0.25 -13.05 -7.47
CA GLY A 49 0.00 -14.28 -6.72
C GLY A 49 0.47 -13.99 -5.30
N GLN A 50 1.19 -14.95 -4.71
CA GLN A 50 1.71 -14.79 -3.37
C GLN A 50 2.85 -13.77 -3.37
N THR A 51 2.66 -12.66 -2.66
CA THR A 51 3.57 -11.52 -2.63
C THR A 51 3.92 -11.20 -1.18
N THR A 52 5.22 -11.08 -0.90
CA THR A 52 5.73 -10.52 0.35
C THR A 52 6.12 -9.07 0.11
N ALA A 53 5.60 -8.16 0.91
CA ALA A 53 5.89 -6.73 0.83
C ALA A 53 6.38 -6.19 2.18
N MET A 54 7.19 -5.14 2.14
CA MET A 54 7.48 -4.32 3.32
C MET A 54 6.37 -3.29 3.50
N ALA A 55 5.85 -3.16 4.71
CA ALA A 55 4.65 -2.38 4.98
C ALA A 55 4.69 -1.76 6.39
N ILE A 56 4.00 -0.63 6.56
CA ILE A 56 3.78 -0.08 7.91
C ILE A 56 3.01 -1.09 8.76
N GLU A 57 3.38 -1.24 10.03
CA GLU A 57 2.82 -2.27 10.88
C GLU A 57 1.34 -2.02 11.14
N LEU A 58 0.50 -3.05 10.98
CA LEU A 58 -0.86 -3.03 11.48
C LEU A 58 -0.85 -3.35 12.99
N THR A 59 -1.24 -2.39 13.81
CA THR A 59 -1.27 -2.55 15.29
C THR A 59 -2.67 -2.74 15.84
N GLY A 60 -3.72 -2.48 15.06
CA GLY A 60 -5.10 -2.67 15.51
C GLY A 60 -6.17 -2.66 14.40
N GLY A 61 -7.37 -3.14 14.77
CA GLY A 61 -8.56 -3.15 13.92
C GLY A 61 -8.63 -4.32 12.91
N PRO A 62 -9.57 -4.25 11.94
CA PRO A 62 -9.95 -5.41 11.11
C PRO A 62 -9.18 -5.54 9.79
N ALA A 63 -8.21 -4.67 9.52
CA ALA A 63 -7.40 -4.78 8.31
C ALA A 63 -6.59 -6.09 8.35
N PRO A 64 -6.39 -6.78 7.23
CA PRO A 64 -5.67 -8.04 7.22
C PRO A 64 -4.14 -7.87 7.30
N ARG A 65 -3.62 -6.69 6.98
CA ARG A 65 -2.17 -6.40 6.93
C ARG A 65 -1.86 -4.90 6.87
N GLY A 66 -0.58 -4.58 7.01
CA GLY A 66 0.00 -3.26 6.77
C GLY A 66 -0.16 -2.72 5.34
N MET A 67 0.00 -1.41 5.18
CA MET A 67 0.02 -0.74 3.88
C MET A 67 1.45 -0.74 3.30
N PRO A 68 1.64 -1.12 2.02
CA PRO A 68 2.97 -1.29 1.46
C PRO A 68 3.76 0.01 1.43
N GLN A 69 5.02 -0.07 1.83
CA GLN A 69 5.99 1.03 1.69
C GLN A 69 6.25 1.30 0.22
N ILE A 70 6.51 2.57 -0.09
CA ILE A 70 7.10 3.03 -1.35
C ILE A 70 8.51 3.48 -1.01
N PRO A 71 9.58 2.79 -1.45
CA PRO A 71 10.95 3.27 -1.27
C PRO A 71 11.12 4.68 -1.85
N ILE A 72 11.89 5.54 -1.19
CA ILE A 72 12.06 6.95 -1.57
C ILE A 72 13.50 7.24 -1.97
N GLU A 73 13.66 8.12 -2.96
CA GLU A 73 14.90 8.80 -3.30
C GLU A 73 14.65 10.32 -3.36
N ILE A 74 15.68 11.11 -3.08
CA ILE A 74 15.67 12.57 -3.23
C ILE A 74 16.45 12.92 -4.50
N THR A 75 15.85 13.74 -5.37
CA THR A 75 16.55 14.20 -6.57
C THR A 75 17.66 15.20 -6.21
N ASP A 76 18.62 15.42 -7.11
CA ASP A 76 19.67 16.44 -6.93
C ASP A 76 19.10 17.85 -6.63
N ASP A 77 17.93 18.18 -7.20
CA ASP A 77 17.22 19.43 -6.98
C ASP A 77 16.29 19.42 -5.74
N GLY A 78 16.35 18.40 -4.88
CA GLY A 78 15.60 18.34 -3.61
C GLY A 78 14.14 17.88 -3.68
N TYR A 79 13.67 17.34 -4.80
CA TYR A 79 12.31 16.80 -4.92
C TYR A 79 12.22 15.35 -4.44
N LEU A 80 11.06 14.98 -3.88
CA LEU A 80 10.79 13.65 -3.38
C LEU A 80 10.31 12.73 -4.52
N ARG A 81 11.00 11.61 -4.73
CA ARG A 81 10.66 10.60 -5.74
C ARG A 81 10.40 9.25 -5.09
N GLY A 82 9.27 8.61 -5.44
CA GLY A 82 9.03 7.22 -5.06
C GLY A 82 9.68 6.28 -6.08
N LYS A 83 10.43 5.30 -5.63
CA LYS A 83 11.11 4.34 -6.52
C LYS A 83 10.09 3.39 -7.13
N TRP A 84 10.10 3.23 -8.46
CA TRP A 84 9.42 2.14 -9.15
C TRP A 84 10.45 1.05 -9.48
N PRO A 85 10.16 -0.24 -9.29
CA PRO A 85 11.13 -1.31 -9.57
C PRO A 85 11.56 -1.35 -11.03
N GLU A 86 12.70 -1.98 -11.31
CA GLU A 86 13.17 -2.21 -12.68
C GLU A 86 12.18 -3.05 -13.49
N VAL A 87 11.96 -2.65 -14.75
CA VAL A 87 11.09 -3.37 -15.67
C VAL A 87 11.88 -4.43 -16.42
N THR A 88 11.45 -5.68 -16.31
CA THR A 88 12.11 -6.82 -16.94
C THR A 88 11.10 -7.81 -17.51
N THR A 89 11.54 -8.59 -18.50
CA THR A 89 10.76 -9.69 -19.08
C THR A 89 11.23 -11.01 -18.47
N ILE A 90 10.30 -11.77 -17.88
CA ILE A 90 10.58 -13.09 -17.31
C ILE A 90 9.73 -14.17 -17.96
N THR A 91 10.24 -15.40 -17.97
CA THR A 91 9.46 -16.57 -18.39
C THR A 91 8.75 -17.18 -17.19
N GLN A 92 7.43 -17.02 -17.10
CA GLN A 92 6.59 -17.64 -16.09
C GLN A 92 5.67 -18.67 -16.74
N ASN A 93 5.71 -19.93 -16.28
CA ASN A 93 4.92 -21.03 -16.83
C ASN A 93 5.08 -21.22 -18.36
N GLY A 94 6.27 -20.92 -18.91
CA GLY A 94 6.56 -21.03 -20.34
C GLY A 94 6.04 -19.87 -21.20
N VAL A 95 5.57 -18.79 -20.58
CA VAL A 95 5.12 -17.55 -21.25
C VAL A 95 6.01 -16.40 -20.80
N GLU A 96 6.46 -15.58 -21.74
CA GLU A 96 7.17 -14.34 -21.45
C GLU A 96 6.18 -13.28 -20.96
N ILE A 97 6.46 -12.70 -19.80
CA ILE A 97 5.64 -11.64 -19.18
C ILE A 97 6.54 -10.48 -18.75
N THR A 98 6.05 -9.25 -18.92
CA THR A 98 6.71 -8.05 -18.39
C THR A 98 6.30 -7.84 -16.95
N VAL A 99 7.28 -7.68 -16.06
CA VAL A 99 7.13 -7.43 -14.63
C VAL A 99 7.98 -6.23 -14.21
N ALA A 100 7.59 -5.55 -13.14
CA ALA A 100 8.43 -4.58 -12.45
C ALA A 100 8.93 -5.24 -11.16
N GLN A 101 10.20 -5.61 -11.10
CA GLN A 101 10.81 -6.20 -9.92
C GLN A 101 12.32 -5.93 -9.88
N GLU A 102 12.86 -5.75 -8.68
CA GLU A 102 14.29 -5.67 -8.42
C GLU A 102 14.61 -6.24 -7.03
N ASP A 103 15.84 -6.70 -6.82
CA ASP A 103 16.31 -7.10 -5.49
C ASP A 103 16.81 -5.88 -4.72
N MET A 104 16.40 -5.78 -3.46
CA MET A 104 16.80 -4.74 -2.52
C MET A 104 17.43 -5.37 -1.26
N ALA A 105 17.84 -4.52 -0.32
CA ALA A 105 18.45 -4.93 0.95
C ALA A 105 17.62 -5.97 1.72
N GLY A 106 18.29 -6.82 2.50
CA GLY A 106 17.64 -7.81 3.36
C GLY A 106 16.93 -8.95 2.62
N ASP A 107 17.42 -9.36 1.43
CA ASP A 107 16.82 -10.40 0.58
C ASP A 107 15.36 -10.10 0.18
N VAL A 108 15.00 -8.82 0.10
CA VAL A 108 13.66 -8.37 -0.27
C VAL A 108 13.59 -8.11 -1.77
N THR A 109 12.73 -8.85 -2.49
CA THR A 109 12.36 -8.49 -3.87
C THR A 109 11.29 -7.41 -3.85
N TYR A 110 11.67 -6.18 -4.21
CA TYR A 110 10.75 -5.07 -4.39
C TYR A 110 10.05 -5.21 -5.74
N SER A 111 8.71 -5.18 -5.75
CA SER A 111 7.92 -5.48 -6.93
C SER A 111 6.67 -4.62 -7.03
N GLY A 112 6.26 -4.28 -8.26
CA GLY A 112 5.02 -3.56 -8.53
C GLY A 112 3.78 -4.31 -8.01
N GLU A 113 3.90 -5.63 -7.80
CA GLU A 113 2.85 -6.45 -7.21
C GLU A 113 2.48 -6.06 -5.77
N TRP A 114 3.37 -5.37 -5.05
CA TRP A 114 3.12 -4.85 -3.70
C TRP A 114 1.86 -3.97 -3.67
N PHE A 115 1.58 -3.30 -4.78
CA PHE A 115 0.51 -2.32 -4.92
C PHE A 115 -0.74 -2.88 -5.63
N GLN A 116 -0.74 -4.15 -6.03
CA GLN A 116 -1.86 -4.80 -6.76
C GLN A 116 -2.94 -5.33 -5.78
N TYR A 117 -3.66 -4.41 -5.14
CA TYR A 117 -4.82 -4.72 -4.32
C TYR A 117 -5.87 -3.62 -4.42
N CYS A 118 -7.06 -3.86 -3.85
CA CYS A 118 -8.11 -2.85 -3.78
C CYS A 118 -8.62 -2.32 -5.14
N GLY A 119 -8.40 -3.05 -6.25
CA GLY A 119 -8.79 -2.62 -7.59
C GLY A 119 -7.67 -1.92 -8.35
N MET A 120 -6.58 -1.55 -7.66
CA MET A 120 -5.42 -0.89 -8.26
C MET A 120 -4.69 -1.79 -9.24
N GLU A 121 -4.88 -3.12 -9.17
CA GLU A 121 -4.42 -4.06 -10.20
C GLU A 121 -4.91 -3.72 -11.61
N GLY A 122 -6.01 -2.95 -11.73
CA GLY A 122 -6.57 -2.50 -13.01
C GLY A 122 -6.06 -1.13 -13.47
N TYR A 123 -5.28 -0.42 -12.67
CA TYR A 123 -4.85 0.94 -13.02
C TYR A 123 -3.71 0.89 -14.03
N GLU A 124 -3.70 1.84 -14.96
CA GLU A 124 -2.62 1.93 -15.95
C GLU A 124 -1.27 2.27 -15.30
N ASN A 125 -1.30 3.06 -14.23
CA ASN A 125 -0.10 3.50 -13.55
C ASN A 125 0.56 2.46 -12.65
N ILE A 126 -0.06 1.30 -12.43
CA ILE A 126 0.60 0.14 -11.82
C ILE A 126 1.24 -0.78 -12.86
N GLN A 127 0.98 -0.55 -14.15
CA GLN A 127 1.59 -1.35 -15.20
C GLN A 127 3.11 -1.12 -15.20
N PRO A 128 3.94 -2.17 -15.37
CA PRO A 128 5.39 -2.06 -15.39
C PRO A 128 5.88 -1.02 -16.40
N GLU A 129 5.29 -1.01 -17.59
CA GLU A 129 5.72 -0.18 -18.72
C GLU A 129 5.15 1.25 -18.70
N TYR A 130 4.34 1.61 -17.70
CA TYR A 130 3.85 2.97 -17.58
C TYR A 130 5.01 3.93 -17.27
N GLU A 131 5.13 4.98 -18.08
CA GLU A 131 6.18 5.98 -17.92
C GLU A 131 5.71 7.11 -16.98
N SER A 132 6.50 7.39 -15.95
CA SER A 132 6.25 8.48 -15.01
C SER A 132 7.56 8.96 -14.40
N ASP A 133 7.61 10.24 -14.03
CA ASP A 133 8.71 10.82 -13.25
C ASP A 133 8.78 10.29 -11.81
N ASN A 134 7.71 9.59 -11.38
CA ASN A 134 7.48 9.03 -10.06
C ASN A 134 7.66 10.04 -8.92
N LEU A 135 7.54 11.34 -9.21
CA LEU A 135 7.63 12.39 -8.19
C LEU A 135 6.37 12.40 -7.34
N PHE A 136 6.53 12.55 -6.03
CA PHE A 136 5.40 12.76 -5.15
C PHE A 136 4.85 14.17 -5.37
N ARG A 137 3.54 14.26 -5.58
CA ARG A 137 2.86 15.53 -5.81
C ARG A 137 1.77 15.76 -4.79
N SER A 138 1.66 16.98 -4.29
CA SER A 138 0.70 17.39 -3.28
C SER A 138 -0.73 16.98 -3.67
N ALA A 139 -1.39 16.22 -2.79
CA ALA A 139 -2.76 15.77 -2.97
C ALA A 139 -3.74 16.61 -2.12
N PRO A 140 -4.99 16.79 -2.58
CA PRO A 140 -5.99 17.52 -1.83
C PRO A 140 -6.39 16.78 -0.54
N GLY A 141 -6.98 17.51 0.41
CA GLY A 141 -7.37 16.95 1.71
C GLY A 141 -6.16 16.58 2.58
N GLY A 142 -5.04 17.26 2.35
CA GLY A 142 -3.79 17.15 3.10
C GLY A 142 -3.87 17.77 4.50
N TYR A 143 -2.74 18.29 4.95
CA TYR A 143 -2.60 19.00 6.22
C TYR A 143 -2.73 20.51 5.99
N ASP A 144 -3.01 21.28 7.04
CA ASP A 144 -3.18 22.74 6.93
C ASP A 144 -1.92 23.39 6.34
N TRP A 145 -0.74 23.06 6.89
CA TRP A 145 0.56 23.53 6.39
C TRP A 145 0.74 23.25 4.89
N GLN A 146 0.32 22.05 4.45
CA GLN A 146 0.50 21.62 3.07
C GLN A 146 -0.42 22.41 2.14
N SER A 147 -1.63 22.74 2.59
CA SER A 147 -2.61 23.50 1.81
C SER A 147 -2.25 24.99 1.71
N GLU A 148 -1.43 25.48 2.63
CA GLU A 148 -0.89 26.85 2.62
C GLU A 148 0.33 26.98 1.71
N GLU A 149 1.14 25.92 1.60
CA GLU A 149 2.38 25.91 0.81
C GLU A 149 2.21 25.44 -0.64
N TYR A 150 1.30 24.49 -0.89
CA TYR A 150 1.21 23.82 -2.19
C TYR A 150 -0.17 23.91 -2.84
N GLU A 151 -0.17 24.11 -4.15
CA GLU A 151 -1.32 23.76 -4.99
C GLU A 151 -1.39 22.24 -5.23
N THR A 152 -2.58 21.73 -5.53
CA THR A 152 -2.74 20.31 -5.88
C THR A 152 -1.95 19.99 -7.15
N GLY A 153 -1.14 18.92 -7.10
CA GLY A 153 -0.31 18.47 -8.22
C GLY A 153 1.11 19.05 -8.26
N GLU A 154 1.43 20.01 -7.38
CA GLU A 154 2.80 20.50 -7.23
C GLU A 154 3.72 19.45 -6.60
N GLN A 155 4.99 19.45 -7.01
CA GLN A 155 5.99 18.47 -6.56
C GLN A 155 6.41 18.77 -5.14
N LEU A 156 6.46 17.75 -4.28
CA LEU A 156 6.92 17.91 -2.91
C LEU A 156 8.44 18.06 -2.86
N HIS A 157 8.92 19.07 -2.13
CA HIS A 157 10.33 19.38 -1.94
C HIS A 157 10.75 19.17 -0.48
N VAL A 158 12.01 18.78 -0.24
CA VAL A 158 12.53 18.46 1.10
C VAL A 158 12.43 19.62 2.09
N ASP A 159 12.68 20.85 1.64
CA ASP A 159 12.66 22.07 2.47
C ASP A 159 11.30 22.32 3.16
N SER A 160 10.20 21.86 2.56
CA SER A 160 8.86 21.94 3.19
C SER A 160 8.74 21.08 4.45
N PHE A 161 9.74 20.25 4.76
CA PHE A 161 9.75 19.37 5.90
C PHE A 161 10.80 19.75 6.95
N ASP A 162 11.44 20.92 6.87
CA ASP A 162 12.58 21.27 7.74
C ASP A 162 12.25 21.38 9.24
N ASP A 163 10.99 21.62 9.60
CA ASP A 163 10.49 21.68 10.97
C ASP A 163 10.00 20.32 11.52
N TYR A 164 10.32 19.20 10.85
CA TYR A 164 9.80 17.87 11.19
C TYR A 164 10.07 17.39 12.63
N GLU A 165 11.16 17.83 13.25
CA GLU A 165 11.52 17.51 14.65
C GLU A 165 10.66 18.26 15.68
N GLU A 166 9.98 19.33 15.27
CA GLU A 166 9.12 20.16 16.13
C GLU A 166 7.66 20.13 15.68
N TRP A 167 7.38 19.61 14.49
CA TRP A 167 6.05 19.66 13.88
C TRP A 167 4.98 18.99 14.75
N GLY A 168 3.86 19.68 14.88
CA GLY A 168 2.71 19.25 15.66
C GLY A 168 1.44 19.92 15.17
N ASN A 169 0.30 19.24 15.33
CA ASN A 169 -1.01 19.75 14.96
C ASN A 169 -2.07 19.56 16.06
N GLY A 170 -1.63 19.30 17.30
CA GLY A 170 -2.50 19.04 18.44
C GLY A 170 -3.04 17.60 18.53
N ILE A 171 -2.65 16.70 17.61
CA ILE A 171 -2.97 15.27 17.66
C ILE A 171 -1.70 14.48 17.96
N GLY A 172 -1.70 13.74 19.07
CA GLY A 172 -0.54 12.96 19.50
C GLY A 172 0.59 13.82 20.06
N GLN A 173 1.81 13.34 19.96
CA GLN A 173 3.04 13.98 20.43
C GLN A 173 3.69 14.80 19.30
N ASP A 174 4.07 16.04 19.57
CA ASP A 174 4.82 16.86 18.60
C ASP A 174 6.21 16.24 18.31
N GLY A 175 6.79 16.56 17.15
CA GLY A 175 8.15 16.14 16.78
C GLY A 175 8.31 14.69 16.35
N MET A 176 7.22 13.92 16.26
CA MET A 176 7.25 12.54 15.74
C MET A 176 7.44 12.47 14.22
N GLY A 177 7.34 13.60 13.52
CA GLY A 177 7.54 13.71 12.08
C GLY A 177 6.45 14.51 11.37
N LYS A 178 6.84 15.18 10.28
CA LYS A 178 5.96 16.03 9.47
C LYS A 178 5.43 15.26 8.25
N PRO A 179 4.10 15.10 8.11
CA PRO A 179 3.49 14.32 7.04
C PRO A 179 2.99 15.19 5.88
N ALA A 180 2.98 14.66 4.66
CA ALA A 180 2.29 15.21 3.49
C ALA A 180 1.42 14.14 2.82
N SER A 181 0.24 14.54 2.33
CA SER A 181 -0.59 13.69 1.47
C SER A 181 -0.15 13.85 0.02
N ALA A 182 0.08 12.75 -0.69
CA ALA A 182 0.63 12.80 -2.03
C ALA A 182 -0.14 11.92 -3.01
N ASN A 183 -0.03 12.26 -4.28
CA ASN A 183 -0.23 11.34 -5.38
C ASN A 183 1.13 10.90 -5.90
N TRP A 184 1.26 9.64 -6.25
CA TRP A 184 2.49 9.06 -6.79
C TRP A 184 2.18 8.41 -8.12
N ARG A 185 3.08 8.54 -9.11
CA ARG A 185 2.98 7.82 -10.39
C ARG A 185 1.57 7.97 -11.00
N SER A 186 1.02 9.18 -11.05
CA SER A 186 -0.39 9.43 -11.42
C SER A 186 -0.53 10.50 -12.50
N GLN A 187 0.58 10.89 -13.11
CA GLN A 187 0.66 12.01 -14.05
C GLN A 187 0.24 11.48 -15.42
N ASP A 188 -0.78 12.09 -16.02
CA ASP A 188 -1.36 11.60 -17.28
C ASP A 188 -2.09 10.25 -17.17
N ALA A 189 -2.35 9.76 -15.94
CA ALA A 189 -3.20 8.60 -15.70
C ALA A 189 -4.64 9.00 -15.37
N GLU A 190 -5.63 8.17 -15.74
CA GLU A 190 -7.03 8.35 -15.33
C GLU A 190 -7.23 8.08 -13.83
N ASP A 191 -6.53 7.07 -13.31
CA ASP A 191 -6.59 6.64 -11.92
C ASP A 191 -5.46 7.23 -11.08
N THR A 192 -5.73 7.50 -9.80
CA THR A 192 -4.76 8.09 -8.87
C THR A 192 -4.27 7.07 -7.85
N LEU A 193 -2.95 6.95 -7.71
CA LEU A 193 -2.32 6.25 -6.60
C LEU A 193 -2.04 7.24 -5.47
N THR A 194 -2.84 7.16 -4.41
CA THR A 194 -2.67 8.00 -3.22
C THR A 194 -1.58 7.44 -2.31
N ALA A 195 -0.69 8.29 -1.85
CA ALA A 195 0.41 7.99 -0.94
C ALA A 195 0.42 8.98 0.24
N THR A 196 1.17 8.63 1.28
CA THR A 196 1.58 9.56 2.32
C THR A 196 3.09 9.54 2.37
N VAL A 197 3.69 10.72 2.54
CA VAL A 197 5.12 10.89 2.79
C VAL A 197 5.27 11.49 4.19
N ILE A 198 6.25 11.04 4.96
CA ILE A 198 6.61 11.63 6.26
C ILE A 198 8.12 11.78 6.36
N ARG A 199 8.59 12.90 6.92
CA ARG A 199 9.96 13.04 7.41
C ARG A 199 9.94 12.90 8.93
N SER A 200 10.77 12.04 9.50
CA SER A 200 10.75 11.75 10.94
C SER A 200 12.13 11.42 11.51
N PRO A 201 12.49 11.93 12.70
CA PRO A 201 13.73 11.54 13.38
C PRO A 201 13.75 10.06 13.75
N LEU A 202 12.57 9.43 13.95
CA LEU A 202 12.47 8.00 14.26
C LEU A 202 12.93 7.12 13.11
N ILE A 203 12.69 7.57 11.87
CA ILE A 203 13.17 6.85 10.67
C ILE A 203 14.68 7.04 10.51
N GLU A 204 15.21 8.23 10.81
CA GLU A 204 16.66 8.47 10.82
C GLU A 204 17.40 7.61 11.86
N GLU A 205 16.80 7.40 13.03
CA GLU A 205 17.33 6.50 14.06
C GLU A 205 17.22 5.04 13.63
N ALA A 206 16.03 4.59 13.22
CA ALA A 206 15.79 3.19 12.86
C ALA A 206 16.65 2.73 11.65
N ALA A 207 16.87 3.61 10.67
CA ALA A 207 17.71 3.32 9.51
C ALA A 207 19.20 3.10 9.85
N GLN A 208 19.67 3.48 11.04
CA GLN A 208 21.05 3.20 11.45
C GLN A 208 21.29 1.72 11.78
N GLU A 209 20.24 0.99 12.14
CA GLU A 209 20.32 -0.41 12.58
C GLU A 209 19.51 -1.38 11.71
N ASP A 210 18.66 -0.88 10.81
CA ASP A 210 17.85 -1.67 9.90
C ASP A 210 18.31 -1.53 8.44
N GLU A 211 18.77 -2.63 7.85
CA GLU A 211 19.32 -2.67 6.48
C GLU A 211 18.28 -2.29 5.43
N TRP A 212 17.01 -2.65 5.64
CA TRP A 212 15.94 -2.33 4.71
C TRP A 212 15.60 -0.84 4.76
N LEU A 213 15.45 -0.25 5.95
CA LEU A 213 15.20 1.17 6.10
C LEU A 213 16.37 2.00 5.54
N ALA A 214 17.62 1.59 5.82
CA ALA A 214 18.81 2.24 5.25
C ALA A 214 18.81 2.30 3.71
N ALA A 215 18.21 1.29 3.06
CA ALA A 215 18.17 1.18 1.59
C ALA A 215 16.88 1.73 0.95
N SER A 216 15.81 1.92 1.72
CA SER A 216 14.48 2.28 1.21
C SER A 216 13.99 3.66 1.67
N THR A 217 14.76 4.33 2.52
CA THR A 217 14.49 5.68 3.03
C THR A 217 15.71 6.56 2.81
N GLU A 218 15.49 7.88 2.78
CA GLU A 218 16.58 8.85 2.62
C GLU A 218 16.30 10.07 3.51
N ASN A 219 17.28 10.53 4.30
CA ASN A 219 17.15 11.71 5.18
C ASN A 219 15.88 11.71 6.06
N GLY A 220 15.52 10.53 6.59
CA GLY A 220 14.33 10.36 7.44
C GLY A 220 12.99 10.32 6.70
N PHE A 221 13.00 10.33 5.38
CA PHE A 221 11.77 10.25 4.57
C PHE A 221 11.30 8.81 4.38
N LEU A 222 10.04 8.56 4.73
CA LEU A 222 9.31 7.32 4.50
C LEU A 222 8.02 7.61 3.72
N ALA A 223 7.64 6.70 2.81
CA ALA A 223 6.33 6.74 2.16
C ALA A 223 5.66 5.37 2.14
N TRP A 224 4.34 5.39 2.03
CA TRP A 224 3.52 4.22 1.78
C TRP A 224 2.36 4.54 0.86
N LEU A 225 1.86 3.52 0.18
CA LEU A 225 0.62 3.61 -0.58
C LEU A 225 -0.56 3.72 0.41
N ASN A 226 -1.27 4.85 0.40
CA ASN A 226 -2.21 5.21 1.44
C ASN A 226 -3.63 4.67 1.17
N VAL A 227 -3.71 3.34 1.01
CA VAL A 227 -4.96 2.61 0.76
C VAL A 227 -5.11 1.50 1.80
N CYS A 228 -6.07 1.67 2.71
CA CYS A 228 -6.34 0.72 3.78
C CYS A 228 -6.66 -0.66 3.21
N THR A 229 -6.04 -1.69 3.76
CA THR A 229 -6.09 -3.06 3.22
C THR A 229 -7.38 -3.81 3.56
N HIS A 230 -8.27 -3.21 4.37
CA HIS A 230 -9.58 -3.76 4.70
C HIS A 230 -10.59 -3.53 3.57
N PHE A 231 -11.03 -2.27 3.41
CA PHE A 231 -12.02 -1.85 2.40
C PHE A 231 -11.61 -0.54 1.72
N CYS A 232 -10.31 -0.37 1.49
CA CYS A 232 -9.75 0.59 0.52
C CYS A 232 -10.02 2.07 0.82
N CYS A 233 -10.41 2.41 2.05
CA CYS A 233 -10.44 3.80 2.50
C CYS A 233 -9.03 4.39 2.56
N VAL A 234 -8.91 5.72 2.48
CA VAL A 234 -7.65 6.45 2.67
C VAL A 234 -7.53 6.86 4.14
N PRO A 235 -6.66 6.22 4.95
CA PRO A 235 -6.46 6.62 6.33
C PRO A 235 -5.56 7.86 6.45
N GLY A 236 -5.44 8.41 7.65
CA GLY A 236 -4.60 9.59 7.90
C GLY A 236 -3.72 9.43 9.13
N TYR A 237 -2.45 9.80 8.99
CA TYR A 237 -1.54 10.02 10.12
C TYR A 237 -1.92 11.34 10.80
N LYS A 238 -2.22 11.35 12.10
CA LYS A 238 -2.57 12.57 12.84
C LYS A 238 -3.63 13.47 12.17
N LYS A 239 -4.62 12.88 11.50
CA LYS A 239 -5.71 13.64 10.82
C LYS A 239 -7.03 13.67 11.58
N ASN A 240 -7.20 12.80 12.57
CA ASN A 240 -8.45 12.68 13.30
C ASN A 240 -8.17 12.63 14.80
N GLU A 241 -8.68 13.60 15.56
CA GLU A 241 -8.53 13.66 17.03
C GLU A 241 -9.11 12.42 17.73
N GLU A 242 -10.14 11.78 17.15
CA GLU A 242 -10.76 10.57 17.70
C GLU A 242 -9.85 9.34 17.65
N SER A 243 -8.76 9.39 16.87
CA SER A 243 -7.72 8.34 16.83
C SER A 243 -7.14 8.05 18.23
N SER A 244 -7.11 9.04 19.12
CA SER A 244 -6.68 8.90 20.52
C SER A 244 -7.50 7.88 21.31
N ARG A 245 -8.77 7.66 20.95
CA ARG A 245 -9.64 6.65 21.59
C ARG A 245 -9.28 5.21 21.22
N TYR A 246 -8.39 5.04 20.23
CA TYR A 246 -7.97 3.76 19.68
C TYR A 246 -6.44 3.58 19.78
N ASP A 247 -5.79 4.32 20.69
CA ASP A 247 -4.33 4.33 20.87
C ASP A 247 -3.58 4.66 19.55
N ALA A 248 -4.21 5.45 18.69
CA ALA A 248 -3.76 5.75 17.33
C ALA A 248 -3.41 7.23 17.11
N ALA A 249 -3.27 8.01 18.19
CA ALA A 249 -2.98 9.45 18.10
C ALA A 249 -1.65 9.72 17.37
N ASP A 250 -0.62 8.90 17.62
CA ASP A 250 0.67 8.95 16.94
C ASP A 250 0.77 7.99 15.75
N GLY A 251 -0.36 7.43 15.30
CA GLY A 251 -0.41 6.42 14.24
C GLY A 251 -1.22 6.88 13.03
N VAL A 252 -1.30 5.98 12.05
CA VAL A 252 -2.19 6.12 10.90
C VAL A 252 -3.54 5.48 11.25
N TYR A 253 -4.60 6.28 11.23
CA TYR A 253 -5.93 5.86 11.64
C TYR A 253 -6.92 5.79 10.46
N CYS A 254 -7.57 4.65 10.30
CA CYS A 254 -8.65 4.45 9.31
C CYS A 254 -10.02 4.49 9.99
N GLN A 255 -10.69 5.64 9.93
CA GLN A 255 -12.02 5.84 10.55
C GLN A 255 -13.13 4.91 10.04
N CYS A 256 -13.01 4.35 8.83
CA CYS A 256 -14.06 3.52 8.24
C CYS A 256 -14.41 2.30 9.11
N HIS A 257 -13.38 1.63 9.62
CA HIS A 257 -13.55 0.42 10.44
C HIS A 257 -12.50 0.32 11.57
N GLN A 258 -11.86 1.45 11.92
CA GLN A 258 -10.97 1.58 13.07
C GLN A 258 -9.68 0.75 12.97
N SER A 259 -9.15 0.59 11.75
CA SER A 259 -7.79 0.03 11.57
C SER A 259 -6.74 1.05 11.98
N VAL A 260 -5.71 0.59 12.69
CA VAL A 260 -4.60 1.40 13.21
C VAL A 260 -3.29 0.84 12.68
N TYR A 261 -2.41 1.72 12.22
CA TYR A 261 -1.08 1.35 11.79
C TYR A 261 -0.02 2.22 12.47
N ASP A 262 1.11 1.61 12.80
CA ASP A 262 2.32 2.32 13.21
C ASP A 262 3.17 2.58 11.95
N PRO A 263 3.31 3.85 11.51
CA PRO A 263 4.12 4.17 10.35
C PRO A 263 5.62 4.02 10.60
N PHE A 264 6.07 4.01 11.86
CA PHE A 264 7.50 4.01 12.21
C PHE A 264 8.07 2.61 12.39
N ASN A 265 7.22 1.58 12.34
CA ASN A 265 7.65 0.19 12.31
C ASN A 265 7.31 -0.44 10.96
N ILE A 266 8.34 -0.84 10.21
CA ILE A 266 8.17 -1.51 8.91
C ILE A 266 8.34 -3.01 9.09
N VAL A 267 7.34 -3.78 8.65
CA VAL A 267 7.29 -5.24 8.79
C VAL A 267 7.04 -5.92 7.45
N GLN A 268 7.50 -7.16 7.33
CA GLN A 268 7.13 -8.02 6.21
C GLN A 268 5.67 -8.47 6.34
N THR A 269 4.92 -8.33 5.25
CA THR A 269 3.56 -8.85 5.14
C THR A 269 3.40 -9.74 3.92
N LEU A 270 2.70 -10.86 4.10
CA LEU A 270 2.32 -11.78 3.04
C LEU A 270 0.88 -11.52 2.60
N PHE A 271 0.63 -11.40 1.29
CA PHE A 271 -0.72 -11.34 0.75
C PHE A 271 -0.80 -11.94 -0.66
N ILE A 272 -2.02 -12.06 -1.17
CA ILE A 272 -2.25 -12.45 -2.57
C ILE A 272 -2.47 -11.18 -3.38
N ALA A 273 -1.46 -10.75 -4.14
CA ALA A 273 -1.58 -9.72 -5.14
C ALA A 273 -2.52 -10.19 -6.25
N ARG A 274 -3.43 -9.32 -6.66
CA ARG A 274 -4.36 -9.65 -7.74
C ARG A 274 -3.65 -9.53 -9.09
N PRO A 275 -3.92 -10.43 -10.04
CA PRO A 275 -3.35 -10.32 -11.37
C PRO A 275 -3.90 -9.10 -12.10
N ARG A 276 -3.07 -8.47 -12.93
CA ARG A 276 -3.47 -7.34 -13.77
C ARG A 276 -4.41 -7.83 -14.87
N PRO A 277 -5.54 -7.17 -15.15
CA PRO A 277 -6.40 -7.51 -16.28
C PRO A 277 -5.63 -7.45 -17.61
N ASN A 278 -6.02 -8.30 -18.56
CA ASN A 278 -5.52 -8.26 -19.94
C ASN A 278 -6.34 -7.29 -20.79
#